data_AF-A0A5R9NG47-F1
#
_entry.id   AF-A0A5R9NG47-F1
#
_cell.length_a   1.000
_cell.length_b   1.000
_cell.length_c   1.000
_cell.angle_alpha   90.00
_cell.angle_beta   90.00
_cell.angle_gamma   90.00
#
_symmetry.space_group_name_H-M   'P 1'
#
loop_
_entity.id
_entity.type
_entity.pdbx_description
1 polymer ?
#
loop_
_entity_poly.entity_id
_entity_poly.type
_entity_poly.pdbx_seq_one_letter_code
_entity_poly.pdbx_strand_id
1 'polypeptide(L)'
;MLRYLCGVLLASVPLVAANAESANFCRNSFNPNEAVESRFMGLEYALTAHVLAEKYCGAEPRPLRPRFLGYIEKQGCDSGTEIYKEVEAAIEKMEDAGLNLLAQENPKLTMSDEQVQEWASTATKELGGCDALKKAHDAEIGQ
;
A
#
# COMPACT_ATOMS: atom_id res chain seq x y z
N MET A 1 43.85 9.43 37.66
CA MET A 1 42.81 8.38 37.71
C MET A 1 41.48 8.86 37.11
N LEU A 2 41.50 9.46 35.90
CA LEU A 2 40.31 10.02 35.25
C LEU A 2 40.26 9.62 33.76
N ARG A 3 40.81 8.45 33.42
CA ARG A 3 40.83 7.90 32.05
C ARG A 3 40.08 6.58 31.91
N TYR A 4 39.75 5.93 33.04
CA TYR A 4 39.00 4.67 33.05
C TYR A 4 37.48 4.86 33.23
N LEU A 5 37.03 6.06 33.58
CA LEU A 5 35.61 6.37 33.77
C LEU A 5 34.84 6.61 32.46
N CYS A 6 35.52 6.95 31.36
CA CYS A 6 34.88 7.14 30.06
C CYS A 6 34.61 5.84 29.29
N GLY A 7 35.29 4.74 29.63
CA GLY A 7 35.12 3.45 28.94
C GLY A 7 33.84 2.70 29.33
N VAL A 8 33.33 2.92 30.54
CA VAL A 8 32.15 2.21 31.06
C VAL A 8 30.84 2.79 30.52
N LEU A 9 30.82 4.07 30.14
CA LEU A 9 29.63 4.71 29.56
C LEU A 9 29.41 4.37 28.07
N LEU A 10 30.44 3.92 27.35
CA LEU A 10 30.33 3.52 25.95
C LEU A 10 29.89 2.06 25.76
N ALA A 11 29.99 1.23 26.80
CA ALA A 11 29.62 -0.18 26.73
C ALA A 11 28.15 -0.46 27.08
N SER A 12 27.42 0.50 27.67
CA SER A 12 26.01 0.34 28.06
C SER A 12 24.99 0.86 27.04
N VAL A 13 25.43 1.53 25.97
CA VAL A 13 24.54 2.09 24.94
C VAL A 13 24.07 1.07 23.87
N PRO A 14 24.75 -0.06 23.54
CA PRO A 14 24.30 -0.86 22.42
C PRO A 14 23.08 -1.75 22.72
N LEU A 15 22.61 -1.83 23.97
CA LEU A 15 21.46 -2.69 24.32
C LEU A 15 20.08 -2.05 24.04
N VAL A 16 20.01 -0.75 23.76
CA VAL A 16 18.73 -0.10 23.40
C VAL A 16 18.39 -0.32 21.92
N ALA A 17 19.37 -0.63 21.07
CA ALA A 17 19.15 -0.90 19.66
C ALA A 17 18.61 -2.32 19.36
N ALA A 18 18.64 -3.23 20.34
CA ALA A 18 18.13 -4.60 20.18
C ALA A 18 16.61 -4.72 20.40
N ASN A 19 15.97 -3.66 20.92
CA ASN A 19 14.51 -3.56 21.08
C ASN A 19 13.98 -2.35 20.31
N ALA A 20 14.46 -2.14 19.08
CA ALA A 20 13.62 -1.47 18.10
C ALA A 20 12.46 -2.43 17.80
N GLU A 21 11.49 -2.46 18.72
CA GLU A 21 10.18 -3.04 18.50
C GLU A 21 9.75 -2.55 17.12
N SER A 22 9.54 -3.48 16.18
CA SER A 22 9.03 -3.17 14.85
C SER A 22 7.94 -2.13 15.04
N ALA A 23 8.03 -0.98 14.36
CA ALA A 23 7.12 0.12 14.59
C ALA A 23 5.69 -0.44 14.65
N ASN A 24 4.89 -0.06 15.64
CA ASN A 24 3.67 -0.77 16.12
C ASN A 24 2.65 -1.22 15.04
N PHE A 25 2.86 -0.86 13.78
CA PHE A 25 2.13 -1.23 12.59
C PHE A 25 2.69 -2.44 11.81
N CYS A 26 3.98 -2.77 11.88
CA CYS A 26 4.57 -3.94 11.19
C CYS A 26 4.44 -5.21 12.06
N ARG A 27 3.23 -5.52 12.50
CA ARG A 27 2.95 -6.69 13.34
C ARG A 27 2.46 -7.86 12.49
N ASN A 28 2.55 -9.08 13.03
CA ASN A 28 2.12 -10.30 12.34
C ASN A 28 0.63 -10.63 12.56
N SER A 29 -0.02 -9.96 13.52
CA SER A 29 -1.43 -10.14 13.88
C SER A 29 -1.94 -8.96 14.71
N PHE A 30 -3.18 -8.52 14.46
CA PHE A 30 -3.95 -7.57 15.24
C PHE A 30 -5.11 -8.30 15.93
N ASN A 31 -5.42 -7.94 17.18
CA ASN A 31 -6.58 -8.51 17.85
C ASN A 31 -7.89 -7.87 17.36
N PRO A 32 -9.01 -8.61 17.35
CA PRO A 32 -10.32 -8.03 17.06
C PRO A 32 -10.61 -6.84 17.99
N ASN A 33 -10.94 -5.67 17.42
CA ASN A 33 -11.19 -4.40 18.10
C ASN A 33 -9.94 -3.65 18.63
N GLU A 34 -8.73 -4.00 18.18
CA GLU A 34 -7.59 -3.10 18.35
C GLU A 34 -7.77 -1.82 17.52
N ALA A 35 -7.10 -0.75 17.96
CA ALA A 35 -7.11 0.50 17.21
C ALA A 35 -6.57 0.26 15.80
N VAL A 36 -7.38 0.58 14.79
CA VAL A 36 -7.01 0.41 13.39
C VAL A 36 -5.80 1.30 13.10
N GLU A 37 -4.72 0.68 12.59
CA GLU A 37 -3.57 1.43 12.13
C GLU A 37 -3.94 2.28 10.90
N SER A 38 -3.87 3.59 11.08
CA SER A 38 -4.30 4.54 10.05
C SER A 38 -3.25 4.83 8.98
N ARG A 39 -1.97 4.47 9.20
CA ARG A 39 -0.86 4.78 8.28
C ARG A 39 -1.03 4.16 6.90
N PHE A 40 -1.63 2.98 6.83
CA PHE A 40 -1.92 2.30 5.57
C PHE A 40 -3.41 2.35 5.21
N MET A 41 -4.22 3.03 6.03
CA MET A 41 -5.62 3.28 5.72
C MET A 41 -5.69 4.13 4.45
N GLY A 42 -6.43 3.63 3.46
CA GLY A 42 -6.49 4.23 2.13
C GLY A 42 -5.50 3.65 1.12
N LEU A 43 -4.62 2.72 1.50
CA LEU A 43 -3.79 2.02 0.52
C LEU A 43 -4.64 1.13 -0.39
N GLU A 44 -5.61 0.40 0.17
CA GLU A 44 -6.58 -0.38 -0.59
C GLU A 44 -7.44 0.52 -1.50
N TYR A 45 -7.86 1.69 -0.99
CA TYR A 45 -8.60 2.67 -1.79
C TYR A 45 -7.74 3.21 -2.95
N ALA A 46 -6.48 3.55 -2.68
CA ALA A 46 -5.54 4.03 -3.68
C ALA A 46 -5.24 2.96 -4.74
N LEU A 47 -5.08 1.71 -4.33
CA LEU A 47 -4.96 0.55 -5.22
C LEU A 47 -6.18 0.46 -6.13
N THR A 48 -7.38 0.49 -5.54
CA THR A 48 -8.64 0.38 -6.28
C THR A 48 -8.80 1.54 -7.27
N ALA A 49 -8.58 2.78 -6.82
CA ALA A 49 -8.62 3.99 -7.65
C ALA A 49 -7.63 3.90 -8.83
N HIS A 50 -6.42 3.40 -8.58
CA HIS A 50 -5.40 3.24 -9.60
C HIS A 50 -5.83 2.25 -10.68
N VAL A 51 -6.27 1.05 -10.28
CA VAL A 51 -6.67 0.00 -11.22
C VAL A 51 -7.90 0.40 -12.05
N LEU A 52 -8.85 1.13 -11.46
CA LEU A 52 -9.99 1.68 -12.21
C LEU A 52 -9.53 2.67 -13.27
N ALA A 53 -8.64 3.59 -12.89
CA ALA A 53 -8.15 4.61 -13.80
C ALA A 53 -7.34 4.00 -14.94
N GLU A 54 -6.49 2.99 -14.66
CA GLU A 54 -5.79 2.23 -15.70
C GLU A 54 -6.77 1.61 -16.69
N LYS A 55 -7.77 0.86 -16.18
CA LYS A 55 -8.77 0.18 -17.01
C LYS A 55 -9.63 1.16 -17.80
N TYR A 56 -10.06 2.27 -17.18
CA TYR A 56 -10.84 3.32 -17.84
C TYR A 56 -10.04 4.00 -18.95
N CYS A 57 -8.77 4.31 -18.71
CA CYS A 57 -7.89 4.96 -19.69
C CYS A 57 -7.36 4.02 -20.77
N GLY A 58 -7.63 2.71 -20.67
CA GLY A 58 -7.03 1.70 -21.53
C GLY A 58 -5.51 1.68 -21.46
N ALA A 59 -4.95 1.98 -20.27
CA ALA A 59 -3.53 1.85 -20.03
C ALA A 59 -3.17 0.36 -19.87
N GLU A 60 -1.96 -0.03 -20.27
CA GLU A 60 -1.47 -1.39 -20.04
C GLU A 60 -1.33 -1.60 -18.52
N PRO A 61 -1.97 -2.64 -17.94
CA PRO A 61 -1.88 -2.90 -16.50
C PRO A 61 -0.44 -3.14 -16.08
N ARG A 62 0.02 -2.44 -15.05
CA ARG A 62 1.35 -2.68 -14.46
C ARG A 62 1.21 -3.54 -13.21
N PRO A 63 2.19 -4.43 -12.94
CA PRO A 63 2.19 -5.18 -11.69
C PRO A 63 2.13 -4.23 -10.49
N LEU A 64 1.12 -4.37 -9.64
CA LEU A 64 0.95 -3.49 -8.47
C LEU A 64 1.89 -3.90 -7.34
N ARG A 65 2.21 -5.20 -7.26
CA ARG A 65 3.06 -5.78 -6.21
C ARG A 65 4.35 -4.99 -6.00
N PRO A 66 5.22 -4.72 -7.00
CA PRO A 66 6.48 -4.02 -6.76
C PRO A 66 6.32 -2.59 -6.24
N ARG A 67 5.26 -1.87 -6.62
CA ARG A 67 5.01 -0.50 -6.14
C ARG A 67 4.52 -0.49 -4.70
N PHE A 68 3.46 -1.24 -4.42
CA PHE A 68 2.74 -1.17 -3.16
C PHE A 68 3.41 -2.01 -2.07
N LEU A 69 3.82 -3.25 -2.37
CA LEU A 69 4.58 -4.06 -1.42
C LEU A 69 5.99 -3.48 -1.23
N GLY A 70 6.62 -2.97 -2.28
CA GLY A 70 7.90 -2.26 -2.16
C GLY A 70 7.83 -0.99 -1.31
N TYR A 71 6.68 -0.29 -1.28
CA TYR A 71 6.46 0.80 -0.32
C TYR A 71 6.38 0.29 1.11
N ILE A 72 5.63 -0.79 1.37
CA ILE A 72 5.49 -1.43 2.69
C ILE A 72 6.84 -1.94 3.21
N GLU A 73 7.63 -2.59 2.36
CA GLU A 73 8.98 -3.05 2.67
C GLU A 73 9.91 -1.88 3.03
N LYS A 74 9.84 -0.77 2.31
CA LYS A 74 10.62 0.45 2.63
C LYS A 74 10.22 1.08 3.97
N GLN A 75 9.00 0.83 4.45
CA GLN A 75 8.58 1.22 5.80
C GLN A 75 9.04 0.23 6.89
N GLY A 76 9.71 -0.86 6.51
CA GLY A 76 10.22 -1.89 7.43
C GLY A 76 9.26 -3.04 7.69
N CYS A 77 8.16 -3.15 6.93
CA CYS A 77 7.22 -4.25 7.06
C CYS A 77 7.53 -5.31 5.99
N ASP A 78 7.92 -6.50 6.42
CA ASP A 78 8.22 -7.63 5.53
C ASP A 78 6.97 -8.48 5.23
N SER A 79 7.15 -9.52 4.42
CA SER A 79 6.10 -10.47 4.03
C SER A 79 5.50 -11.28 5.20
N GLY A 80 6.13 -11.26 6.38
CA GLY A 80 5.60 -11.88 7.60
C GLY A 80 4.49 -11.05 8.25
N THR A 81 4.50 -9.73 8.02
CA THR A 81 3.56 -8.79 8.63
C THR A 81 2.15 -8.93 8.07
N GLU A 82 1.15 -8.62 8.89
CA GLU A 82 -0.25 -8.67 8.50
C GLU A 82 -0.57 -7.65 7.42
N ILE A 83 -0.06 -6.42 7.55
CA ILE A 83 -0.29 -5.39 6.54
C ILE A 83 0.25 -5.79 5.15
N TYR A 84 1.42 -6.43 5.10
CA TYR A 84 1.95 -6.92 3.83
C TYR A 84 0.99 -7.95 3.22
N LYS A 85 0.52 -8.92 4.02
CA LYS A 85 -0.40 -9.98 3.57
C LYS A 85 -1.76 -9.44 3.16
N GLU A 86 -2.32 -8.49 3.90
CA GLU A 86 -3.58 -7.83 3.56
C GLU A 86 -3.48 -7.12 2.22
N VAL A 87 -2.40 -6.38 2.01
CA VAL A 87 -2.17 -5.63 0.78
C VAL A 87 -1.86 -6.56 -0.39
N GLU A 88 -1.08 -7.62 -0.16
CA GLU A 88 -0.82 -8.66 -1.16
C GLU A 88 -2.12 -9.36 -1.61
N ALA A 89 -2.99 -9.73 -0.66
CA ALA A 89 -4.29 -10.31 -0.96
C ALA A 89 -5.23 -9.33 -1.68
N ALA A 90 -5.21 -8.05 -1.32
CA ALA A 90 -5.95 -7.01 -2.01
C ALA A 90 -5.45 -6.84 -3.46
N ILE A 91 -4.14 -6.83 -3.67
CA ILE A 91 -3.52 -6.76 -5.00
C ILE A 91 -3.93 -7.96 -5.84
N GLU A 92 -3.84 -9.18 -5.32
CA GLU A 92 -4.28 -10.40 -6.02
C GLU A 92 -5.73 -10.31 -6.46
N LYS A 93 -6.61 -9.83 -5.58
CA LYS A 93 -8.02 -9.63 -5.90
C LYS A 93 -8.22 -8.59 -7.00
N MET A 94 -7.42 -7.51 -7.01
CA MET A 94 -7.61 -6.37 -7.92
C MET A 94 -6.98 -6.57 -9.30
N GLU A 95 -5.82 -7.21 -9.40
CA GLU A 95 -5.15 -7.49 -10.67
C GLU A 95 -6.06 -8.31 -11.61
N ASP A 96 -6.80 -9.28 -11.04
CA ASP A 96 -7.73 -10.14 -11.78
C ASP A 96 -9.17 -9.59 -11.88
N ALA A 97 -9.53 -8.56 -11.11
CA ALA A 97 -10.90 -8.06 -11.06
C ALA A 97 -11.28 -7.17 -12.26
N GLY A 98 -12.48 -7.37 -12.80
CA GLY A 98 -13.10 -6.42 -13.74
C GLY A 98 -13.57 -5.13 -13.05
N LEU A 99 -13.83 -4.07 -13.82
CA LEU A 99 -14.28 -2.75 -13.32
C LEU A 99 -15.46 -2.85 -12.33
N ASN A 100 -16.44 -3.72 -12.62
CA ASN A 100 -17.62 -3.88 -11.78
C ASN A 100 -17.31 -4.51 -10.41
N LEU A 101 -16.27 -5.34 -10.31
CA LEU A 101 -15.81 -5.93 -9.04
C LEU A 101 -14.97 -4.94 -8.23
N LEU A 102 -14.20 -4.08 -8.91
CA LEU A 102 -13.44 -3.01 -8.27
C LEU A 102 -14.35 -1.91 -7.72
N ALA A 103 -15.46 -1.63 -8.42
CA ALA A 103 -16.49 -0.68 -8.02
C ALA A 103 -17.30 -1.05 -6.78
N GLN A 104 -17.34 -2.33 -6.45
CA GLN A 104 -18.16 -2.82 -5.35
C GLN A 104 -17.34 -2.95 -4.08
N GLU A 105 -17.39 -1.93 -3.21
CA GLU A 105 -16.96 -2.07 -1.81
C GLU A 105 -17.88 -3.03 -1.03
N ASN A 106 -19.15 -3.14 -1.42
CA ASN A 106 -20.13 -4.03 -0.82
C ASN A 106 -20.74 -4.98 -1.87
N PRO A 107 -20.53 -6.30 -1.78
CA PRO A 107 -21.06 -7.27 -2.75
C PRO A 107 -22.59 -7.37 -2.75
N LYS A 108 -23.29 -6.75 -1.79
CA LYS A 108 -24.75 -6.65 -1.75
C LYS A 108 -25.30 -5.42 -2.48
N LEU A 109 -24.43 -4.50 -2.91
CA LEU A 109 -24.79 -3.28 -3.62
C LEU A 109 -24.24 -3.36 -5.05
N THR A 110 -25.11 -3.76 -5.98
CA THR A 110 -24.77 -3.82 -7.40
C THR A 110 -24.77 -2.40 -7.97
N MET A 111 -23.63 -1.94 -8.47
CA MET A 111 -23.54 -0.67 -9.21
C MET A 111 -23.97 -0.89 -10.67
N SER A 112 -24.66 0.10 -11.25
CA SER A 112 -24.90 0.13 -12.70
C SER A 112 -23.60 0.45 -13.45
N ASP A 113 -23.53 0.06 -14.71
CA ASP A 113 -22.36 0.34 -15.55
C ASP A 113 -22.06 1.86 -15.63
N GLU A 114 -23.11 2.71 -15.63
CA GLU A 114 -22.95 4.17 -15.60
C GLU A 114 -22.26 4.66 -14.32
N GLN A 115 -22.64 4.10 -13.16
CA GLN A 115 -22.01 4.45 -11.89
C GLN A 115 -20.56 3.99 -11.83
N VAL A 116 -20.26 2.82 -12.41
CA VAL A 116 -18.89 2.31 -12.52
C VAL A 116 -18.03 3.22 -13.40
N GLN A 117 -18.57 3.68 -14.54
CA GLN A 117 -17.90 4.61 -15.43
C GLN A 117 -17.70 5.99 -14.80
N GLU A 118 -18.69 6.50 -14.06
CA GLU A 118 -18.58 7.76 -13.32
C GLU A 118 -17.48 7.71 -12.25
N TRP A 119 -17.45 6.60 -11.50
CA TRP A 119 -16.44 6.43 -10.46
C TRP A 119 -15.04 6.30 -11.04
N ALA A 120 -14.87 5.49 -12.10
CA ALA A 120 -13.59 5.34 -12.78
C ALA A 120 -13.12 6.66 -13.44
N SER A 121 -14.05 7.44 -13.99
CA SER A 121 -13.78 8.79 -14.51
C SER A 121 -13.32 9.74 -13.40
N THR A 122 -13.92 9.65 -12.22
CA THR A 122 -13.54 10.46 -11.05
C THR A 122 -12.16 10.08 -10.54
N ALA A 123 -11.88 8.80 -10.34
CA ALA A 123 -10.55 8.31 -9.96
C ALA A 123 -9.48 8.76 -10.97
N THR A 124 -9.79 8.68 -12.26
CA THR A 124 -8.92 9.16 -13.34
C THR A 124 -8.61 10.66 -13.21
N LYS A 125 -9.61 11.49 -12.89
CA LYS A 125 -9.41 12.93 -12.68
C LYS A 125 -8.54 13.23 -11.47
N GLU A 126 -8.74 12.52 -10.36
CA GLU A 126 -7.93 12.67 -9.15
C GLU A 126 -6.45 12.31 -9.39
N LEU A 127 -6.20 11.38 -10.32
CA LEU A 127 -4.85 11.00 -10.77
C LEU A 127 -4.28 11.92 -11.88
N GLY A 128 -4.95 13.03 -12.21
CA GLY A 128 -4.47 14.01 -13.18
C GLY A 128 -4.83 13.71 -14.64
N GLY A 129 -5.73 12.76 -14.88
CA GLY A 129 -6.23 12.39 -16.22
C GLY A 129 -5.44 11.27 -16.89
N CYS A 130 -6.01 10.72 -17.97
CA CYS A 130 -5.43 9.57 -18.67
C CYS A 130 -4.02 9.83 -19.23
N ASP A 131 -3.74 11.04 -19.71
CA ASP A 131 -2.41 11.38 -20.26
C ASP A 131 -1.33 11.38 -19.17
N ALA A 132 -1.66 11.92 -17.99
CA ALA A 132 -0.75 11.90 -16.84
C ALA A 132 -0.49 10.48 -16.36
N LEU A 133 -1.54 9.65 -16.28
CA LEU A 133 -1.43 8.25 -15.88
C LEU A 133 -0.58 7.44 -16.85
N LYS A 134 -0.84 7.57 -18.17
CA LYS A 134 -0.04 6.89 -19.20
C LYS A 134 1.41 7.35 -19.19
N LYS A 135 1.66 8.64 -19.03
CA LYS A 135 3.03 9.18 -18.92
C LYS A 135 3.76 8.66 -17.68
N ALA A 136 3.08 8.54 -16.55
CA ALA A 136 3.65 7.95 -15.34
C ALA A 136 4.03 6.48 -15.56
N HIS A 137 3.18 5.72 -16.27
CA HIS A 137 3.51 4.37 -16.71
C HIS A 137 4.75 4.31 -17.59
N ASP A 138 4.85 5.17 -18.60
CA ASP A 138 6.00 5.17 -19.50
C ASP A 138 7.30 5.55 -18.77
N ALA A 139 7.23 6.44 -17.78
CA ALA A 139 8.38 6.83 -16.98
C ALA A 139 8.93 5.69 -16.10
N GLU A 140 8.08 4.77 -15.66
CA GLU A 140 8.50 3.58 -14.92
C GLU A 140 9.14 2.50 -15.81
N ILE A 141 8.92 2.51 -17.13
CA ILE A 141 9.59 1.62 -18.09
C ILE A 141 11.06 2.04 -18.30
N GLY A 142 11.37 3.32 -18.06
CA GLY A 142 12.69 3.90 -18.31
C GLY A 142 13.70 3.77 -17.16
N GLN A 143 13.32 3.13 -16.04
CA GLN A 143 14.17 2.87 -14.88
C GLN A 143 14.50 1.38 -14.75
#